data_AF-A0AAD3D424-F1
#
_entry.id   AF-A0AAD3D424-F1
#
_cell.length_a   1.000
_cell.length_b   1.000
_cell.length_c   1.000
_cell.angle_alpha   90.00
_cell.angle_beta   90.00
_cell.angle_gamma   90.00
#
_symmetry.space_group_name_H-M   'P 1'
#
loop_
_entity.id
_entity.type
_entity.pdbx_description
1 polymer ?
#
loop_
_entity_poly.entity_id
_entity_poly.type
_entity_poly.pdbx_seq_one_letter_code
_entity_poly.pdbx_strand_id
1 'polypeptide(L)'
;MVVCISQPCGDLELESTIAGEFSNSQNSSNAQKIVRTMLRPHFHCSRRAANLRNVKEHIHPALAALWNEAEEWHLLASDHCDVYGFNVWSPAWLQESTEMVFDGEDGRKTWLKKHKNQVINKRGHASSIESCASEGWVCCMAFSEFDYLCICLDPRKNEYGNVHHINTRSQKESYCSTMDELLMHLVYFIKEGKERKLAEKNPRFQMTVRPRSGLPRPLKMIRKAVIDVLMR
;
A
#
# COMPACT_ATOMS: atom_id res chain seq x y z
N MET A 1 25.79 20.53 34.10
CA MET A 1 26.78 20.61 33.00
C MET A 1 27.22 19.17 32.74
N VAL A 2 26.63 18.52 31.75
CA VAL A 2 26.81 17.08 31.47
C VAL A 2 27.75 16.97 30.28
N VAL A 3 28.87 16.29 30.48
CA VAL A 3 29.94 16.12 29.50
C VAL A 3 29.64 14.87 28.68
N CYS A 4 29.39 15.04 27.39
CA CYS A 4 29.29 13.94 26.43
C CYS A 4 30.71 13.48 26.04
N ILE A 5 31.02 12.21 26.26
CA ILE A 5 32.27 11.58 25.79
C ILE A 5 31.94 10.78 24.53
N SER A 6 32.52 11.20 23.40
CA SER A 6 32.49 10.47 22.13
C SER A 6 33.47 9.30 22.17
N GLN A 7 33.01 8.07 21.88
CA GLN A 7 33.88 6.95 21.57
C GLN A 7 34.05 6.80 20.04
N PRO A 8 35.27 6.50 19.55
CA PRO A 8 35.53 6.36 18.12
C PRO A 8 35.11 4.98 17.57
N CYS A 9 34.67 4.99 16.32
CA CYS A 9 34.42 3.79 15.51
C CYS A 9 35.68 2.92 15.42
N GLY A 10 35.53 1.63 15.72
CA GLY A 10 36.49 0.60 15.35
C GLY A 10 36.02 -0.10 14.07
N ASP A 11 36.91 -0.17 13.09
CA ASP A 11 36.77 -0.98 11.88
C ASP A 11 36.84 -2.47 12.23
N LEU A 12 35.88 -3.24 11.75
CA LEU A 12 35.93 -4.70 11.70
C LEU A 12 35.45 -5.14 10.32
N GLU A 13 36.42 -5.38 9.43
CA GLU A 13 36.24 -6.28 8.29
C GLU A 13 36.16 -7.72 8.82
N LEU A 14 35.11 -8.47 8.45
CA LEU A 14 35.23 -9.91 8.26
C LEU A 14 34.14 -10.43 7.29
N GLU A 15 34.64 -10.75 6.11
CA GLU A 15 34.29 -11.82 5.16
C GLU A 15 32.88 -12.41 5.00
N SER A 16 32.57 -12.56 3.71
CA SER A 16 31.39 -13.09 3.04
C SER A 16 31.04 -14.55 3.33
N THR A 17 29.73 -14.84 3.37
CA THR A 17 29.05 -16.05 2.88
C THR A 17 27.54 -15.81 3.12
N ILE A 18 26.53 -16.02 2.26
CA ILE A 18 26.29 -16.80 1.05
C ILE A 18 25.11 -16.15 0.29
N ALA A 19 25.24 -16.10 -1.04
CA ALA A 19 24.24 -15.94 -2.11
C ALA A 19 22.75 -15.78 -1.72
N GLY A 20 22.20 -14.59 -1.99
CA GLY A 20 20.74 -14.34 -2.00
C GLY A 20 20.27 -12.89 -2.20
N GLU A 21 21.15 -11.88 -2.05
CA GLU A 21 20.71 -10.49 -1.86
C GLU A 21 20.79 -9.56 -3.08
N PHE A 22 21.34 -10.00 -4.22
CA PHE A 22 21.63 -9.09 -5.34
C PHE A 22 20.41 -8.62 -6.14
N SER A 23 19.26 -9.31 -6.08
CA SER A 23 18.02 -8.86 -6.74
C SER A 23 17.15 -7.96 -5.83
N ASN A 24 17.25 -8.11 -4.51
CA ASN A 24 16.43 -7.34 -3.56
C ASN A 24 16.95 -5.91 -3.36
N SER A 25 18.26 -5.67 -3.44
CA SER A 25 18.82 -4.32 -3.21
C SER A 25 18.49 -3.33 -4.34
N GLN A 26 18.48 -3.80 -5.60
CA GLN A 26 18.13 -2.95 -6.75
C GLN A 26 16.64 -2.61 -6.78
N ASN A 27 15.76 -3.56 -6.47
CA ASN A 27 14.32 -3.34 -6.41
C ASN A 27 13.94 -2.37 -5.28
N SER A 28 14.57 -2.51 -4.11
CA SER A 28 14.41 -1.57 -2.98
C SER A 28 14.87 -0.16 -3.36
N SER A 29 16.01 -0.02 -4.03
CA SER A 29 16.54 1.27 -4.48
C SER A 29 15.63 1.99 -5.47
N ASN A 30 15.04 1.26 -6.42
CA ASN A 30 14.12 1.85 -7.39
C ASN A 30 12.79 2.27 -6.74
N ALA A 31 12.22 1.44 -5.87
CA ALA A 31 11.00 1.78 -5.14
C ALA A 31 11.20 3.03 -4.27
N GLN A 32 12.31 3.12 -3.55
CA GLN A 32 12.67 4.30 -2.74
C GLN A 32 12.74 5.56 -3.62
N LYS A 33 13.38 5.48 -4.79
CA LYS A 33 13.47 6.60 -5.73
C LYS A 33 12.09 7.03 -6.23
N ILE A 34 11.24 6.09 -6.61
CA ILE A 34 9.86 6.36 -7.07
C ILE A 34 9.06 7.05 -5.96
N VAL A 35 9.08 6.51 -4.74
CA VAL A 35 8.37 7.08 -3.61
C VAL A 35 8.84 8.51 -3.34
N ARG A 36 10.15 8.72 -3.16
CA ARG A 36 10.72 10.03 -2.82
C ARG A 36 10.47 11.09 -3.88
N THR A 37 10.62 10.73 -5.16
CA THR A 37 10.59 11.71 -6.26
C THR A 37 9.22 11.89 -6.90
N MET A 38 8.40 10.84 -6.93
CA MET A 38 7.15 10.83 -7.70
C MET A 38 5.89 10.74 -6.82
N LEU A 39 5.98 10.26 -5.58
CA LEU A 39 4.83 10.18 -4.66
C LEU A 39 4.90 11.24 -3.57
N ARG A 40 6.00 11.28 -2.78
CA ARG A 40 6.15 12.16 -1.60
C ARG A 40 5.72 13.61 -1.82
N PRO A 41 6.03 14.29 -2.93
CA PRO A 41 5.64 15.69 -3.13
C PRO A 41 4.14 15.90 -3.36
N HIS A 42 3.34 14.83 -3.41
CA HIS A 42 1.92 14.86 -3.73
C HIS A 42 1.05 14.33 -2.58
N PHE A 43 1.68 13.92 -1.49
CA PHE A 43 1.01 13.47 -0.28
C PHE A 43 1.37 14.37 0.90
N HIS A 44 0.39 14.59 1.77
CA HIS A 44 0.62 15.03 3.12
C HIS A 44 1.10 13.83 3.91
N CYS A 45 2.33 13.86 4.39
CA CYS A 45 2.87 12.74 5.15
C CYS A 45 3.51 13.24 6.44
N SER A 46 3.54 12.35 7.43
CA SER A 46 4.32 12.54 8.63
C SER A 46 5.77 12.95 8.31
N ARG A 47 6.41 13.71 9.19
CA ARG A 47 7.78 14.21 8.99
C ARG A 47 8.86 13.19 9.35
N ARG A 48 8.47 12.01 9.83
CA ARG A 48 9.39 10.97 10.31
C ARG A 48 9.23 9.69 9.50
N ALA A 49 10.34 9.00 9.27
CA ALA A 49 10.33 7.63 8.77
C ALA A 49 9.80 6.68 9.86
N ALA A 50 9.18 5.58 9.45
CA ALA A 50 8.75 4.56 10.38
C ALA A 50 9.95 3.77 10.94
N ASN A 51 9.85 3.35 12.20
CA ASN A 51 10.80 2.40 12.77
C ASN A 51 10.40 0.96 12.42
N LEU A 52 10.81 0.49 11.24
CA LEU A 52 10.47 -0.85 10.75
C LEU A 52 11.11 -1.99 11.56
N ARG A 53 12.10 -1.72 12.44
CA ARG A 53 12.75 -2.75 13.26
C ARG A 53 11.81 -3.40 14.28
N ASN A 54 10.73 -2.70 14.63
CA ASN A 54 9.75 -3.17 15.62
C ASN A 54 8.54 -3.85 14.98
N VAL A 55 8.52 -3.95 13.65
CA VAL A 55 7.43 -4.58 12.90
C VAL A 55 7.73 -6.07 12.81
N LYS A 56 6.79 -6.91 13.22
CA LYS A 56 6.99 -8.37 13.29
C LYS A 56 6.91 -9.02 11.91
N GLU A 57 6.21 -8.38 10.99
CA GLU A 57 5.92 -8.83 9.65
C GLU A 57 7.11 -8.61 8.71
N HIS A 58 7.28 -9.49 7.72
CA HIS A 58 8.25 -9.29 6.65
C HIS A 58 7.71 -8.26 5.65
N ILE A 59 8.11 -7.00 5.84
CA ILE A 59 7.59 -5.91 5.03
C ILE A 59 8.06 -6.01 3.58
N HIS A 60 7.09 -6.00 2.67
CA HIS A 60 7.35 -5.96 1.23
C HIS A 60 8.20 -4.74 0.85
N PRO A 61 9.26 -4.86 0.02
CA PRO A 61 10.19 -3.75 -0.26
C PRO A 61 9.54 -2.46 -0.75
N ALA A 62 8.53 -2.56 -1.62
CA ALA A 62 7.75 -1.40 -2.07
C ALA A 62 6.96 -0.70 -0.95
N LEU A 63 6.44 -1.45 0.02
CA LEU A 63 5.76 -0.88 1.18
C LEU A 63 6.78 -0.29 2.18
N ALA A 64 7.91 -0.97 2.37
CA ALA A 64 9.02 -0.43 3.16
C ALA A 64 9.53 0.91 2.58
N ALA A 65 9.59 1.05 1.26
CA ALA A 65 9.98 2.30 0.60
C ALA A 65 9.04 3.47 0.94
N LEU A 66 7.72 3.23 1.04
CA LEU A 66 6.77 4.23 1.55
C LEU A 66 7.09 4.60 2.99
N TRP A 67 7.17 3.61 3.87
CA TRP A 67 7.35 3.85 5.30
C TRP A 67 8.72 4.41 5.69
N ASN A 68 9.75 4.15 4.90
CA ASN A 68 11.07 4.75 5.07
C ASN A 68 11.09 6.25 4.71
N GLU A 69 10.19 6.71 3.85
CA GLU A 69 10.09 8.13 3.48
C GLU A 69 9.13 8.91 4.38
N ALA A 70 8.07 8.27 4.86
CA ALA A 70 7.19 8.79 5.91
C ALA A 70 6.38 7.65 6.55
N GLU A 71 6.12 7.75 7.84
CA GLU A 71 5.36 6.74 8.58
C GLU A 71 3.88 6.68 8.16
N GLU A 72 3.24 7.84 8.00
CA GLU A 72 1.83 7.97 7.56
C GLU A 72 1.72 8.84 6.32
N TRP A 73 0.81 8.48 5.41
CA TRP A 73 0.58 9.14 4.13
C TRP A 73 -0.89 9.43 3.92
N HIS A 74 -1.21 10.66 3.51
CA HIS A 74 -2.56 11.13 3.23
C HIS A 74 -2.56 11.92 1.94
N LEU A 75 -3.47 11.60 1.03
CA LEU A 75 -3.60 12.38 -0.21
C LEU A 75 -4.32 13.73 0.02
N LEU A 76 -5.10 13.85 1.10
CA LEU A 76 -5.71 15.11 1.53
C LEU A 76 -4.98 15.72 2.72
N ALA A 77 -4.96 17.06 2.76
CA ALA A 77 -4.34 17.85 3.82
C ALA A 77 -5.19 17.96 5.10
N SER A 78 -6.49 17.66 5.02
CA SER A 78 -7.43 17.94 6.09
C SER A 78 -7.45 16.80 7.11
N ASP A 79 -7.31 17.17 8.38
CA ASP A 79 -7.42 16.35 9.59
C ASP A 79 -8.83 15.75 9.76
N HIS A 80 -9.28 14.90 8.84
CA HIS A 80 -10.58 14.26 8.92
C HIS A 80 -10.42 12.77 9.19
N CYS A 81 -11.01 12.36 10.31
CA CYS A 81 -11.24 10.97 10.71
C CYS A 81 -12.06 10.17 9.68
N ASP A 82 -12.63 10.84 8.68
CA ASP A 82 -13.30 10.24 7.54
C ASP A 82 -12.26 9.93 6.47
N VAL A 83 -11.97 8.64 6.23
CA VAL A 83 -11.11 8.20 5.13
C VAL A 83 -11.76 8.62 3.82
N TYR A 84 -11.44 9.80 3.32
CA TYR A 84 -11.80 10.28 1.99
C TYR A 84 -10.51 10.62 1.25
N GLY A 85 -10.23 9.90 0.16
CA GLY A 85 -8.91 9.93 -0.49
C GLY A 85 -8.01 8.79 -0.05
N PHE A 86 -6.82 8.64 -0.63
CA PHE A 86 -5.93 7.49 -0.43
C PHE A 86 -4.98 7.70 0.76
N ASN A 87 -5.06 6.81 1.76
CA ASN A 87 -4.28 6.86 2.98
C ASN A 87 -3.44 5.59 3.16
N VAL A 88 -2.23 5.74 3.70
CA VAL A 88 -1.36 4.64 4.15
C VAL A 88 -1.07 4.88 5.64
N TRP A 89 -1.43 3.91 6.48
CA TRP A 89 -1.25 4.03 7.93
C TRP A 89 0.16 3.67 8.39
N SER A 90 0.50 4.10 9.59
CA SER A 90 1.74 3.72 10.27
C SER A 90 1.83 2.19 10.45
N PRO A 91 3.03 1.59 10.38
CA PRO A 91 3.22 0.18 10.68
C PRO A 91 2.75 -0.22 12.09
N ALA A 92 2.77 0.73 13.04
CA ALA A 92 2.31 0.48 14.40
C ALA A 92 0.81 0.11 14.47
N TRP A 93 0.04 0.50 13.45
CA TRP A 93 -1.39 0.27 13.38
C TRP A 93 -1.77 -1.00 12.63
N LEU A 94 -0.84 -1.74 12.03
CA LEU A 94 -1.17 -2.88 11.15
C LEU A 94 -2.07 -3.92 11.80
N GLN A 95 -1.81 -4.26 13.07
CA GLN A 95 -2.64 -5.21 13.79
C GLN A 95 -4.03 -4.62 14.04
N GLU A 96 -4.10 -3.43 14.62
CA GLU A 96 -5.35 -2.76 14.98
C GLU A 96 -6.23 -2.46 13.76
N SER A 97 -5.66 -1.95 12.67
CA SER A 97 -6.39 -1.68 11.42
C SER A 97 -6.93 -2.97 10.81
N THR A 98 -6.17 -4.07 10.86
CA THR A 98 -6.62 -5.38 10.39
C THR A 98 -7.78 -5.90 11.23
N GLU A 99 -7.66 -5.83 12.56
CA GLU A 99 -8.71 -6.24 13.48
C GLU A 99 -9.97 -5.40 13.28
N MET A 100 -9.86 -4.07 13.22
CA MET A 100 -10.98 -3.16 12.99
C MET A 100 -11.76 -3.50 11.72
N VAL A 101 -11.05 -3.69 10.61
CA VAL A 101 -11.63 -3.95 9.30
C VAL A 101 -12.41 -5.26 9.24
N PHE A 102 -11.96 -6.26 9.99
CA PHE A 102 -12.61 -7.55 10.07
C PHE A 102 -13.57 -7.69 11.26
N ASP A 103 -13.78 -6.65 12.07
CA ASP A 103 -14.57 -6.71 13.30
C ASP A 103 -14.04 -7.76 14.29
N GLY A 104 -12.71 -7.73 14.48
CA GLY A 104 -11.94 -8.63 15.32
C GLY A 104 -11.73 -10.03 14.73
N GLU A 105 -11.23 -10.94 15.56
CA GLU A 105 -10.85 -12.29 15.15
C GLU A 105 -12.06 -13.14 14.71
N ASP A 106 -13.21 -12.97 15.35
CA ASP A 106 -14.42 -13.73 14.99
C ASP A 106 -15.04 -13.26 13.67
N GLY A 107 -15.01 -11.96 13.39
CA GLY A 107 -15.42 -11.42 12.11
C GLY A 107 -14.43 -11.81 10.99
N ARG A 108 -13.12 -11.87 11.27
CA ARG A 108 -12.10 -12.42 10.35
C ARG A 108 -12.38 -13.88 9.99
N LYS A 109 -12.64 -14.75 10.98
CA LYS A 109 -13.03 -16.15 10.75
C LYS A 109 -14.31 -16.27 9.91
N THR A 110 -15.29 -15.41 10.20
CA THR A 110 -16.56 -15.37 9.45
C THR A 110 -16.34 -14.97 8.00
N TRP A 111 -15.49 -13.97 7.75
CA TRP A 111 -15.11 -13.54 6.41
C TRP A 111 -14.43 -14.67 5.64
N LEU A 112 -13.43 -15.30 6.24
CA LEU A 112 -12.70 -16.42 5.64
C LEU A 112 -13.64 -17.57 5.26
N LYS A 113 -14.57 -17.94 6.15
CA LYS A 113 -15.57 -18.99 5.90
C LYS A 113 -16.50 -18.61 4.74
N LYS A 114 -17.00 -17.37 4.70
CA LYS A 114 -17.84 -16.86 3.60
C LYS A 114 -17.10 -16.89 2.27
N HIS A 115 -15.85 -16.44 2.23
CA HIS A 115 -15.05 -16.42 1.02
C HIS A 115 -14.82 -17.83 0.47
N LYS A 116 -14.42 -18.78 1.33
CA LYS A 116 -14.26 -20.20 0.97
C LYS A 116 -15.54 -20.77 0.34
N ASN A 117 -16.71 -20.51 0.94
CA ASN A 117 -17.99 -20.97 0.41
C ASN A 117 -18.34 -20.35 -0.95
N GLN A 118 -17.99 -19.07 -1.17
CA GLN A 118 -18.24 -18.41 -2.45
C GLN A 118 -17.37 -18.95 -3.60
N VAL A 119 -16.09 -19.26 -3.32
CA VAL A 119 -15.18 -19.85 -4.30
C VAL A 119 -15.68 -21.23 -4.72
N ILE A 120 -16.11 -22.06 -3.77
CA ILE A 120 -16.64 -23.41 -4.04
C ILE A 120 -17.90 -23.34 -4.93
N ASN A 121 -18.75 -22.34 -4.73
CA ASN A 121 -20.06 -22.28 -5.40
C ASN A 121 -20.04 -21.63 -6.80
N LYS A 122 -18.98 -20.92 -7.21
CA LYS A 122 -19.03 -20.03 -8.39
C LYS A 122 -18.48 -20.57 -9.70
N ARG A 123 -17.75 -21.69 -9.72
CA ARG A 123 -17.35 -22.49 -10.92
C ARG A 123 -16.35 -23.54 -10.43
N GLY A 124 -16.38 -24.76 -10.96
CA GLY A 124 -15.42 -25.83 -10.69
C GLY A 124 -13.94 -25.54 -11.06
N HIS A 125 -13.58 -24.27 -11.19
CA HIS A 125 -12.20 -23.80 -11.13
C HIS A 125 -12.02 -23.09 -9.79
N ALA A 126 -11.34 -23.78 -8.87
CA ALA A 126 -10.78 -23.14 -7.69
C ALA A 126 -9.88 -21.99 -8.17
N SER A 127 -10.37 -20.75 -8.13
CA SER A 127 -9.46 -19.61 -8.18
C SER A 127 -8.66 -19.71 -6.90
N SER A 128 -7.41 -20.14 -7.02
CA SER A 128 -6.46 -20.44 -5.94
C SER A 128 -6.06 -19.21 -5.10
N ILE A 129 -6.76 -18.09 -5.25
CA ILE A 129 -6.43 -16.86 -4.56
C ILE A 129 -6.95 -16.96 -3.13
N GLU A 130 -6.01 -17.02 -2.19
CA GLU A 130 -6.29 -17.03 -0.76
C GLU A 130 -7.03 -15.74 -0.35
N SER A 131 -7.97 -15.84 0.59
CA SER A 131 -8.64 -14.68 1.14
C SER A 131 -7.67 -13.86 1.98
N CYS A 132 -7.76 -12.53 1.90
CA CYS A 132 -7.02 -11.61 2.76
C CYS A 132 -7.46 -11.64 4.23
N ALA A 133 -8.48 -12.43 4.58
CA ALA A 133 -8.79 -12.79 5.96
C ALA A 133 -7.90 -13.93 6.50
N SER A 134 -7.10 -14.60 5.66
CA SER A 134 -6.13 -15.60 6.12
C SER A 134 -4.96 -14.97 6.88
N GLU A 135 -4.23 -15.79 7.63
CA GLU A 135 -2.97 -15.39 8.30
C GLU A 135 -1.97 -14.78 7.31
N GLY A 136 -1.10 -13.87 7.76
CA GLY A 136 -0.09 -13.23 6.91
C GLY A 136 -0.59 -12.05 6.09
N TRP A 137 -1.90 -11.80 6.07
CA TRP A 137 -2.49 -10.61 5.48
C TRP A 137 -2.73 -9.52 6.52
N VAL A 138 -2.40 -8.28 6.17
CA VAL A 138 -2.61 -7.09 7.01
C VAL A 138 -3.24 -5.96 6.22
N CYS A 139 -4.09 -5.17 6.87
CA CYS A 139 -4.67 -3.96 6.31
C CYS A 139 -3.78 -2.76 6.59
N CYS A 140 -3.32 -2.07 5.54
CA CYS A 140 -2.37 -0.94 5.69
C CYS A 140 -2.78 0.32 4.94
N MET A 141 -3.85 0.27 4.15
CA MET A 141 -4.32 1.41 3.37
C MET A 141 -5.84 1.43 3.29
N ALA A 142 -6.38 2.62 3.06
CA ALA A 142 -7.79 2.82 2.79
C ALA A 142 -7.98 3.98 1.82
N PHE A 143 -9.06 3.95 1.04
CA PHE A 143 -9.43 5.06 0.16
C PHE A 143 -10.89 5.52 0.26
N SER A 144 -11.68 4.81 1.07
CA SER A 144 -12.96 5.25 1.61
C SER A 144 -13.14 4.65 3.01
N GLU A 145 -14.11 5.12 3.78
CA GLU A 145 -14.51 4.53 5.08
C GLU A 145 -14.94 3.05 4.98
N PHE A 146 -15.26 2.57 3.77
CA PHE A 146 -15.65 1.18 3.53
C PHE A 146 -14.67 0.43 2.65
N ASP A 147 -13.69 1.10 2.04
CA ASP A 147 -12.79 0.53 1.03
C ASP A 147 -11.35 0.51 1.51
N TYR A 148 -10.88 -0.69 1.82
CA TYR A 148 -9.59 -0.96 2.43
C TYR A 148 -8.72 -1.82 1.52
N LEU A 149 -7.40 -1.71 1.68
CA LEU A 149 -6.43 -2.56 1.01
C LEU A 149 -5.66 -3.39 2.03
N CYS A 150 -5.71 -4.70 1.84
CA CYS A 150 -4.92 -5.67 2.57
C CYS A 150 -3.77 -6.17 1.71
N ILE A 151 -2.59 -6.32 2.30
CA ILE A 151 -1.40 -6.86 1.64
C ILE A 151 -0.95 -8.15 2.33
N CYS A 152 -0.53 -9.14 1.54
CA CYS A 152 0.12 -10.34 2.08
C CYS A 152 1.59 -10.04 2.38
N LEU A 153 1.99 -10.18 3.64
CA LEU A 153 3.35 -9.98 4.13
C LEU A 153 4.03 -11.28 4.57
N ASP A 154 3.39 -12.44 4.36
CA ASP A 154 4.05 -13.73 4.62
C ASP A 154 4.84 -14.16 3.38
N PRO A 155 6.20 -14.15 3.44
CA PRO A 155 7.04 -14.47 2.29
C PRO A 155 7.00 -15.95 1.91
N ARG A 156 6.37 -16.80 2.73
CA ARG A 156 6.17 -18.22 2.45
C ARG A 156 4.96 -18.49 1.57
N LYS A 157 4.10 -17.47 1.35
CA LYS A 157 2.88 -17.57 0.53
C LYS A 157 3.15 -17.15 -0.91
N ASN A 158 2.42 -17.77 -1.85
CA ASN A 158 2.47 -17.39 -3.27
C ASN A 158 1.94 -15.97 -3.50
N GLU A 159 1.11 -15.50 -2.58
CA GLU A 159 0.47 -14.20 -2.60
C GLU A 159 1.34 -13.09 -1.99
N TYR A 160 2.58 -13.37 -1.55
CA TYR A 160 3.45 -12.34 -0.97
C TYR A 160 3.55 -11.09 -1.86
N GLY A 161 3.25 -9.93 -1.29
CA GLY A 161 3.20 -8.65 -2.02
C GLY A 161 1.90 -8.39 -2.80
N ASN A 162 0.98 -9.36 -2.88
CA ASN A 162 -0.34 -9.13 -3.46
C ASN A 162 -1.17 -8.20 -2.56
N VAL A 163 -1.92 -7.33 -3.21
CA VAL A 163 -2.84 -6.37 -2.59
C VAL A 163 -4.25 -6.74 -2.98
N HIS A 164 -5.11 -6.90 -1.97
CA HIS A 164 -6.53 -7.15 -2.12
C HIS A 164 -7.31 -5.93 -1.66
N HIS A 165 -8.36 -5.61 -2.39
CA HIS A 165 -9.37 -4.66 -1.97
C HIS A 165 -10.49 -5.40 -1.25
N ILE A 166 -10.90 -4.84 -0.13
CA ILE A 166 -12.08 -5.26 0.59
C ILE A 166 -13.03 -4.08 0.75
N ASN A 167 -14.30 -4.37 0.56
CA ASN A 167 -15.38 -3.44 0.83
C ASN A 167 -16.22 -3.98 1.99
N THR A 168 -16.10 -3.38 3.17
CA THR A 168 -16.73 -3.87 4.41
C THR A 168 -18.26 -3.76 4.34
N ARG A 169 -18.79 -2.71 3.70
CA ARG A 169 -20.23 -2.50 3.50
C ARG A 169 -20.89 -3.59 2.65
N SER A 170 -20.24 -4.01 1.56
CA SER A 170 -20.77 -5.03 0.65
C SER A 170 -20.24 -6.44 0.93
N GLN A 171 -19.33 -6.57 1.91
CA GLN A 171 -18.63 -7.81 2.26
C GLN A 171 -18.01 -8.49 1.03
N LYS A 172 -17.37 -7.68 0.18
CA LYS A 172 -16.73 -8.15 -1.04
C LYS A 172 -15.23 -8.01 -0.92
N GLU A 173 -14.56 -8.98 -1.51
CA GLU A 173 -13.12 -9.04 -1.64
C GLU A 173 -12.77 -9.17 -3.13
N SER A 174 -11.69 -8.54 -3.56
CA SER A 174 -11.21 -8.62 -4.94
C SER A 174 -9.71 -8.37 -5.00
N TYR A 175 -8.99 -9.13 -5.82
CA TYR A 175 -7.61 -8.81 -6.17
C TYR A 175 -7.51 -7.39 -6.74
N CYS A 176 -6.54 -6.62 -6.25
CA CYS A 176 -6.28 -5.26 -6.69
C CYS A 176 -5.09 -5.24 -7.67
N SER A 177 -3.90 -5.59 -7.19
CA SER A 177 -2.62 -5.63 -7.92
C SER A 177 -1.54 -6.24 -7.01
N THR A 178 -0.28 -6.26 -7.44
CA THR A 178 0.84 -6.35 -6.48
C THR A 178 1.15 -4.99 -5.87
N MET A 179 1.96 -4.96 -4.82
CA MET A 179 2.39 -3.71 -4.17
C MET A 179 3.29 -2.85 -5.08
N ASP A 180 4.18 -3.48 -5.87
CA ASP A 180 5.00 -2.77 -6.85
C ASP A 180 4.13 -2.11 -7.93
N GLU A 181 3.15 -2.86 -8.46
CA GLU A 181 2.20 -2.35 -9.44
C GLU A 181 1.37 -1.20 -8.86
N LEU A 182 0.94 -1.32 -7.60
CA LEU A 182 0.15 -0.29 -6.93
C LEU A 182 0.91 1.04 -6.86
N LEU A 183 2.20 1.03 -6.49
CA LEU A 183 3.02 2.25 -6.50
C LEU A 183 3.04 2.91 -7.88
N MET A 184 3.26 2.12 -8.93
CA MET A 184 3.29 2.62 -10.31
C MET A 184 1.93 3.16 -10.76
N HIS A 185 0.84 2.52 -10.33
CA HIS A 185 -0.51 2.99 -10.57
C HIS A 185 -0.79 4.32 -9.88
N LEU A 186 -0.39 4.50 -8.62
CA LEU A 186 -0.53 5.76 -7.89
C LEU A 186 0.22 6.91 -8.57
N VAL A 187 1.48 6.68 -8.98
CA VAL A 187 2.26 7.67 -9.75
C VAL A 187 1.50 8.08 -11.02
N TYR A 188 0.98 7.10 -11.75
CA TYR A 188 0.24 7.35 -12.98
C TYR A 188 -1.08 8.11 -12.72
N PHE A 189 -1.85 7.74 -11.69
CA PHE A 189 -3.11 8.43 -11.34
C PHE A 189 -2.87 9.87 -10.89
N ILE A 190 -1.77 10.14 -10.18
CA ILE A 190 -1.38 11.49 -9.79
C ILE A 190 -1.02 12.33 -11.01
N LYS A 191 -0.22 11.77 -11.93
CA LYS A 191 0.10 12.44 -13.20
C LYS A 191 -1.17 12.75 -13.97
N GLU A 192 -2.08 11.79 -14.07
CA GLU A 192 -3.37 11.97 -14.73
C GLU A 192 -4.19 13.11 -14.12
N GLY A 193 -4.37 13.13 -12.80
CA GLY A 193 -5.12 14.17 -12.09
C GLY A 193 -4.53 15.57 -12.32
N LYS A 194 -3.20 15.69 -12.29
CA LYS A 194 -2.51 16.96 -12.58
C LYS A 194 -2.74 17.44 -14.01
N GLU A 195 -2.60 16.55 -14.99
CA GLU A 195 -2.83 16.88 -16.39
C GLU A 195 -4.28 17.30 -16.66
N ARG A 196 -5.25 16.66 -16.00
CA ARG A 196 -6.66 17.08 -16.05
C ARG A 196 -6.86 18.48 -15.48
N LYS A 197 -6.29 18.77 -14.31
CA LYS A 197 -6.35 20.11 -13.69
C LYS A 197 -5.71 21.19 -14.57
N LEU A 198 -4.63 20.85 -15.26
CA LEU A 198 -3.97 21.73 -16.24
C LEU A 198 -4.86 21.96 -17.48
N ALA A 199 -5.47 20.91 -18.02
CA ALA A 199 -6.38 20.99 -19.16
C ALA A 199 -7.60 21.87 -18.88
N GLU A 200 -8.18 21.79 -17.67
CA GLU A 200 -9.29 22.66 -17.26
C GLU A 200 -8.91 24.14 -17.24
N LYS A 201 -7.67 24.45 -16.84
CA LYS A 201 -7.14 25.82 -16.79
C LYS A 201 -6.60 26.33 -18.13
N ASN A 202 -6.23 25.41 -19.03
CA ASN A 202 -5.63 25.73 -20.32
C ASN A 202 -6.20 24.84 -21.43
N PRO A 203 -7.19 25.33 -22.21
CA PRO A 203 -7.82 24.56 -23.28
C PRO A 203 -6.87 24.08 -24.40
N ARG A 204 -5.68 24.68 -24.53
CA ARG A 204 -4.66 24.25 -25.50
C ARG A 204 -3.75 23.13 -24.98
N PHE A 205 -3.83 22.82 -23.70
CA PHE A 205 -3.04 21.76 -23.10
C PHE A 205 -3.54 20.39 -23.59
N GLN A 206 -2.64 19.63 -24.21
CA GLN A 206 -2.92 18.26 -24.64
C GLN A 206 -2.40 17.29 -23.58
N MET A 207 -3.31 16.50 -23.00
CA MET A 207 -2.93 15.47 -22.03
C MET A 207 -2.01 14.42 -22.68
N THR A 208 -0.94 14.06 -22.00
CA THR A 208 -0.04 12.97 -22.41
C THR A 208 -0.51 11.63 -21.86
N VAL A 209 -1.27 11.65 -20.77
CA VAL A 209 -1.80 10.46 -20.12
C VAL A 209 -3.08 9.98 -20.81
N ARG A 210 -3.03 8.76 -21.38
CA ARG A 210 -4.21 8.10 -21.98
C ARG A 210 -4.94 7.23 -20.96
N PRO A 211 -6.27 7.34 -20.78
CA PRO A 211 -7.02 6.50 -19.85
C PRO A 211 -6.76 5.00 -20.03
N ARG A 212 -6.42 4.29 -18.94
CA ARG A 212 -6.32 2.82 -18.94
C ARG A 212 -7.72 2.19 -18.85
N SER A 213 -8.22 1.62 -19.95
CA SER A 213 -9.55 0.98 -20.00
C SER A 213 -9.59 -0.39 -19.30
N GLY A 214 -8.47 -1.11 -19.24
CA GLY A 214 -8.35 -2.47 -18.71
C GLY A 214 -8.10 -2.61 -17.20
N LEU A 215 -8.27 -1.56 -16.40
CA LEU A 215 -8.01 -1.65 -14.96
C LEU A 215 -9.07 -2.55 -14.26
N PRO A 216 -8.65 -3.39 -13.28
CA PRO A 216 -9.58 -4.07 -12.39
C PRO A 216 -10.38 -3.03 -11.58
N ARG A 217 -11.56 -3.45 -11.09
CA ARG A 217 -12.49 -2.56 -10.40
C ARG A 217 -11.84 -1.80 -9.23
N PRO A 218 -11.05 -2.43 -8.34
CA PRO A 218 -10.38 -1.71 -7.26
C PRO A 218 -9.49 -0.57 -7.75
N LEU A 219 -8.66 -0.80 -8.77
CA LEU A 219 -7.79 0.23 -9.35
C LEU A 219 -8.58 1.36 -10.03
N LYS A 220 -9.75 1.07 -10.61
CA LYS A 220 -10.65 2.12 -11.12
C LYS A 220 -11.18 3.01 -9.99
N MET A 221 -11.51 2.42 -8.84
CA MET A 221 -11.99 3.14 -7.66
C MET A 221 -10.88 4.01 -7.06
N ILE A 222 -9.68 3.45 -6.87
CA ILE A 222 -8.50 4.19 -6.40
C ILE A 222 -8.17 5.34 -7.36
N ARG A 223 -8.12 5.09 -8.67
CA ARG A 223 -7.91 6.13 -9.69
C ARG A 223 -8.90 7.28 -9.54
N LYS A 224 -10.19 6.95 -9.39
CA LYS A 224 -11.23 7.96 -9.20
C LYS A 224 -10.98 8.76 -7.92
N ALA A 225 -10.75 8.09 -6.78
CA ALA A 225 -10.48 8.76 -5.51
C ALA A 225 -9.27 9.71 -5.59
N VAL A 226 -8.16 9.25 -6.20
CA VAL A 226 -6.94 10.06 -6.37
C VAL A 226 -7.19 11.28 -7.28
N ILE A 227 -7.84 11.07 -8.43
CA ILE A 227 -8.12 12.16 -9.37
C ILE A 227 -9.09 13.16 -8.75
N ASP A 228 -10.20 12.70 -8.16
CA ASP A 228 -11.20 13.57 -7.55
C ASP A 228 -10.56 14.47 -6.48
N VAL A 229 -9.61 13.95 -5.70
CA VAL A 229 -8.85 14.73 -4.72
C VAL A 229 -7.99 15.81 -5.41
N LEU A 230 -7.25 15.46 -6.46
CA LEU A 230 -6.37 16.41 -7.16
C LEU A 230 -7.12 17.51 -7.90
N MET A 231 -8.36 17.23 -8.33
CA MET A 231 -9.22 18.17 -9.05
C MET A 231 -9.92 19.19 -8.14
N ARG A 232 -9.94 18.98 -6.83
CA ARG A 232 -10.38 20.00 -5.85
C ARG A 232 -9.40 21.17 -5.81
#